data_AF-A0A2Z4J6U9-F1
#
_entry.id   AF-A0A2Z4J6U9-F1
#
_cell.length_a   1.000
_cell.length_b   1.000
_cell.length_c   1.000
_cell.angle_alpha   90.00
_cell.angle_beta   90.00
_cell.angle_gamma   90.00
#
_symmetry.space_group_name_H-M   'P 1'
#
loop_
_entity.id
_entity.type
_entity.pdbx_description
1 polymer ?
#
loop_
_entity_poly.entity_id
_entity_poly.type
_entity_poly.pdbx_seq_one_letter_code
_entity_poly.pdbx_strand_id
1 'polypeptide(L)'
;MVWMNLKAQAYGVRRLYPEVTEMIVRHGACPTGADKYAEEWVSEQAGKWPFTVSSDPMPAYWSGYGKNAGPKRNTAMVAKGADECMAFMRLGSRGTMDCLVKAIKAGIITTVLHEEDSNNETYATEAN
;
A
#
# COMPACT_ATOMS: atom_id res chain seq x y z
N MET A 1 -3.49 -2.90 -1.83
CA MET A 1 -2.80 -1.59 -1.83
C MET A 1 -2.52 -1.28 -0.39
N VAL A 2 -1.26 -1.07 -0.06
CA VAL A 2 -0.85 -0.79 1.31
C VAL A 2 -0.48 0.68 1.36
N TRP A 3 -1.10 1.38 2.29
CA TRP A 3 -0.82 2.79 2.52
C TRP A 3 0.13 2.84 3.67
N MET A 4 1.16 3.64 3.54
CA MET A 4 1.99 3.96 4.67
C MET A 4 1.84 5.46 4.87
N ASN A 5 1.21 5.84 5.98
CA ASN A 5 1.46 7.16 6.54
C ASN A 5 2.91 7.11 7.07
N LEU A 6 3.87 7.33 6.17
CA LEU A 6 5.28 7.30 6.48
C LEU A 6 5.92 8.56 5.97
N LYS A 7 6.57 9.23 6.92
CA LYS A 7 7.79 9.96 6.63
C LYS A 7 9.02 9.05 6.41
N ALA A 8 8.99 7.72 6.45
CA ALA A 8 10.23 6.93 6.22
C ALA A 8 10.14 5.41 6.02
N GLN A 9 10.92 4.91 5.05
CA GLN A 9 11.39 3.53 4.98
C GLN A 9 12.31 3.15 6.17
N ALA A 10 12.14 1.90 6.62
CA ALA A 10 12.53 1.21 7.86
C ALA A 10 13.97 1.33 8.47
N TYR A 11 14.89 2.18 8.01
CA TYR A 11 16.18 2.37 8.74
C TYR A 11 16.63 3.83 8.87
N GLY A 12 16.08 4.74 8.06
CA GLY A 12 16.41 6.17 8.11
C GLY A 12 15.55 7.00 9.07
N VAL A 13 14.44 6.43 9.58
CA VAL A 13 13.32 7.17 10.20
C VAL A 13 13.76 8.06 11.35
N ARG A 14 14.48 7.54 12.36
CA ARG A 14 14.84 8.33 13.55
C ARG A 14 15.96 9.34 13.29
N ARG A 15 16.80 9.11 12.29
CA ARG A 15 17.88 10.04 11.93
C ARG A 15 17.36 11.22 11.11
N LEU A 16 16.30 11.02 10.33
CA LEU A 16 15.75 12.02 9.42
C LEU A 16 14.49 12.71 9.98
N TYR A 17 13.68 12.03 10.80
CA TYR A 17 12.39 12.53 11.28
C TYR A 17 12.13 12.12 12.75
N PRO A 18 12.85 12.72 13.72
CA PRO A 18 12.71 12.41 15.15
C PRO A 18 11.32 12.72 15.72
N GLU A 19 10.49 13.48 15.01
CA GLU A 19 9.13 13.88 15.41
C GLU A 19 8.04 12.85 15.10
N VAL A 20 8.33 11.80 14.33
CA VAL A 20 7.33 10.79 13.96
C VAL A 20 7.07 9.87 15.14
N THR A 21 5.85 9.92 15.67
CA THR A 21 5.42 9.09 16.82
C THR A 21 4.51 7.94 16.41
N GLU A 22 3.92 7.99 15.21
CA GLU A 22 2.99 6.99 14.71
C GLU A 22 3.15 6.79 13.19
N MET A 23 2.96 5.56 12.75
CA MET A 23 2.77 5.16 11.37
C MET A 23 1.45 4.39 11.27
N ILE A 24 0.54 4.89 10.45
CA ILE A 24 -0.76 4.28 10.20
C ILE A 24 -0.71 3.56 8.85
N VAL A 25 -0.98 2.27 8.85
CA VAL A 25 -1.12 1.46 7.65
C VAL A 25 -2.58 1.30 7.30
N ARG A 26 -3.04 2.08 6.32
CA ARG A 26 -4.39 1.93 5.78
C ARG A 26 -4.37 0.86 4.68
N HIS A 27 -5.43 0.07 4.56
CA HIS A 27 -5.55 -0.93 3.48
C HIS A 27 -7.03 -1.29 3.27
N GLY A 28 -7.33 -2.00 2.17
CA GLY A 28 -8.70 -2.30 1.78
C GLY A 28 -9.37 -3.47 2.51
N ALA A 29 -8.68 -4.06 3.50
CA ALA A 29 -9.12 -5.26 4.22
C ALA A 29 -9.54 -6.43 3.32
N CYS A 30 -8.92 -6.56 2.13
CA CYS A 30 -9.08 -7.77 1.32
C CYS A 30 -8.47 -8.96 2.07
N PRO A 31 -9.19 -10.08 2.26
CA PRO A 31 -8.71 -11.23 3.03
C PRO A 31 -7.56 -11.98 2.34
N THR A 32 -7.16 -11.57 1.15
CA THR A 32 -6.07 -12.15 0.37
C THR A 32 -5.22 -11.04 -0.28
N GLY A 33 -3.98 -11.40 -0.63
CA GLY A 33 -3.06 -10.51 -1.32
C GLY A 33 -2.52 -9.38 -0.43
N ALA A 34 -2.18 -8.25 -1.06
CA ALA A 34 -1.45 -7.15 -0.42
C ALA A 34 -2.12 -6.61 0.86
N ASP A 35 -3.45 -6.56 0.91
CA ASP A 35 -4.15 -6.01 2.08
C ASP A 35 -4.09 -6.96 3.29
N LYS A 36 -4.01 -8.29 3.05
CA LYS A 36 -3.78 -9.27 4.12
C LYS A 36 -2.35 -9.18 4.63
N TYR A 37 -1.37 -9.13 3.72
CA TYR A 37 0.04 -9.01 4.10
C TYR A 37 0.34 -7.70 4.84
N ALA A 38 -0.36 -6.62 4.52
CA ALA A 38 -0.27 -5.38 5.29
C ALA A 38 -0.68 -5.56 6.74
N GLU A 39 -1.84 -6.20 6.97
CA GLU A 39 -2.37 -6.44 8.30
C GLU A 39 -1.44 -7.35 9.13
N GLU A 40 -0.92 -8.40 8.51
CA GLU A 40 0.07 -9.29 9.12
C GLU A 40 1.35 -8.53 9.46
N TRP A 41 1.87 -7.73 8.53
CA TRP A 41 3.07 -6.93 8.75
C TRP A 41 2.91 -5.94 9.91
N VAL A 42 1.77 -5.24 10.01
CA VAL A 42 1.48 -4.34 11.14
C VAL A 42 1.54 -5.09 12.47
N SER A 43 0.89 -6.25 12.53
CA SER A 43 0.87 -7.10 13.72
C SER A 43 2.28 -7.54 14.12
N GLU A 44 3.12 -7.86 13.14
CA GLU A 44 4.51 -8.21 13.36
C GLU A 44 5.39 -7.03 13.79
N GLN A 45 4.99 -5.78 13.55
CA GLN A 45 5.78 -4.59 13.88
C GLN A 45 5.63 -4.11 15.32
N ALA A 46 4.72 -4.69 16.10
CA ALA A 46 4.47 -4.30 17.48
C ALA A 46 5.76 -4.30 18.32
N GLY A 47 6.12 -3.13 18.87
CA GLY A 47 7.30 -2.95 19.72
C GLY A 47 8.66 -3.01 19.00
N LYS A 48 8.70 -3.14 17.66
CA LYS A 48 9.95 -3.17 16.87
C LYS A 48 10.47 -1.78 16.50
N TRP A 49 9.59 -0.78 16.57
CA TRP A 49 9.88 0.58 16.14
C TRP A 49 9.85 1.56 17.32
N PRO A 50 10.60 2.67 17.24
CA PRO A 50 10.53 3.74 18.23
C PRO A 50 9.24 4.59 18.11
N PHE A 51 8.33 4.23 17.21
CA PHE A 51 7.03 4.83 16.97
C PHE A 51 5.96 3.72 16.91
N THR A 52 4.71 4.09 17.13
CA THR A 52 3.58 3.15 17.06
C THR A 52 3.31 2.77 15.61
N VAL A 53 3.06 1.49 15.35
CA VAL A 53 2.58 0.99 14.06
C VAL A 53 1.16 0.49 14.25
N SER A 54 0.19 1.11 13.57
CA SER A 54 -1.23 0.81 13.71
C SER A 54 -1.88 0.52 12.35
N SER A 55 -2.96 -0.27 12.35
CA SER A 55 -3.73 -0.59 11.14
C SER A 55 -5.01 0.26 11.06
N ASP A 56 -5.37 0.74 9.87
CA ASP A 56 -6.66 1.37 9.53
C ASP A 56 -7.34 0.58 8.39
N PRO A 57 -7.96 -0.58 8.70
CA PRO A 57 -8.63 -1.41 7.70
C PRO A 57 -9.91 -0.75 7.20
N MET A 58 -10.09 -0.70 5.89
CA MET A 58 -11.24 -0.08 5.22
C MET A 58 -11.96 -1.11 4.34
N PRO A 59 -12.81 -1.99 4.93
CA PRO A 59 -13.50 -3.03 4.17
C PRO A 59 -14.51 -2.45 3.17
N ALA A 60 -14.65 -3.10 2.02
CA ALA A 60 -15.66 -2.73 1.03
C ALA A 60 -17.05 -3.24 1.43
N TYR A 61 -18.07 -2.38 1.34
CA TYR A 61 -19.46 -2.73 1.64
C TYR A 61 -20.15 -3.45 0.47
N TRP A 62 -19.75 -4.70 0.24
CA TRP A 62 -20.21 -5.51 -0.90
C TRP A 62 -21.72 -5.74 -0.92
N SER A 63 -22.36 -5.95 0.24
CA SER A 63 -23.80 -6.21 0.32
C SER A 63 -24.65 -5.01 -0.10
N GLY A 64 -24.19 -3.77 0.13
CA GLY A 64 -24.93 -2.58 -0.26
C GLY A 64 -24.58 -2.01 -1.64
N TYR A 65 -23.32 -2.13 -2.08
CA TYR A 65 -22.85 -1.48 -3.31
C TYR A 65 -22.45 -2.45 -4.44
N GLY A 66 -22.49 -3.77 -4.19
CA GLY A 66 -22.12 -4.78 -5.17
C GLY A 66 -20.76 -4.52 -5.80
N LYS A 67 -20.66 -4.61 -7.13
CA LYS A 67 -19.41 -4.35 -7.87
C LYS A 67 -18.80 -2.96 -7.66
N ASN A 68 -19.60 -1.99 -7.21
CA ASN A 68 -19.12 -0.63 -6.95
C ASN A 68 -18.54 -0.46 -5.53
N ALA A 69 -18.64 -1.47 -4.66
CA ALA A 69 -18.15 -1.40 -3.29
C ALA A 69 -16.63 -1.15 -3.24
N GLY A 70 -15.85 -1.87 -4.06
CA GLY A 70 -14.40 -1.69 -4.16
C GLY A 70 -14.02 -0.26 -4.58
N PRO A 71 -14.46 0.23 -5.75
CA PRO A 71 -14.17 1.60 -6.19
C PRO A 71 -14.62 2.70 -5.22
N LYS A 72 -15.78 2.54 -4.56
CA LYS A 72 -16.26 3.49 -3.54
C LYS A 72 -15.37 3.48 -2.31
N ARG A 73 -14.97 2.30 -1.84
CA ARG A 73 -14.01 2.13 -0.74
C ARG A 73 -12.66 2.77 -1.09
N ASN A 74 -12.15 2.57 -2.31
CA ASN A 74 -10.92 3.22 -2.78
C ASN A 74 -11.02 4.75 -2.69
N THR A 75 -12.15 5.33 -3.14
CA THR A 75 -12.40 6.77 -3.02
C THR A 75 -12.40 7.22 -1.55
N ALA A 76 -13.08 6.50 -0.66
CA ALA A 76 -13.12 6.83 0.76
C ALA A 76 -11.73 6.73 1.43
N MET A 77 -10.92 5.74 1.04
CA MET A 77 -9.55 5.60 1.52
C MET A 77 -8.65 6.75 1.08
N VAL A 78 -8.71 7.14 -0.20
CA VAL A 78 -7.94 8.26 -0.74
C VAL A 78 -8.37 9.58 -0.08
N ALA A 79 -9.67 9.77 0.14
CA ALA A 79 -10.20 10.97 0.76
C ALA A 79 -9.76 11.17 2.22
N LYS A 80 -9.43 10.09 2.94
CA LYS A 80 -8.82 10.18 4.28
C LYS A 80 -7.38 10.72 4.26
N GLY A 81 -6.74 10.81 3.09
CA GLY A 81 -5.37 11.29 2.93
C GLY A 81 -4.30 10.27 3.37
N ALA A 82 -3.10 10.41 2.83
CA ALA A 82 -1.91 9.66 3.23
C ALA A 82 -0.66 10.41 2.76
N ASP A 83 0.46 10.19 3.42
CA ASP A 83 1.77 10.70 3.00
C ASP A 83 2.30 9.91 1.79
N GLU A 84 2.17 8.57 1.82
CA GLU A 84 2.58 7.69 0.74
C GLU A 84 1.55 6.58 0.44
N CYS A 85 1.45 6.22 -0.84
CA CYS A 85 0.65 5.12 -1.35
C CYS A 85 1.55 4.09 -2.05
N MET A 86 1.65 2.87 -1.49
CA MET A 86 2.35 1.76 -2.12
C MET A 86 1.38 0.86 -2.91
N ALA A 87 1.54 0.90 -4.24
CA ALA A 87 0.71 0.16 -5.17
C ALA A 87 1.43 -1.12 -5.63
N PHE A 88 1.13 -2.24 -4.97
CA PHE A 88 1.54 -3.59 -5.40
C PHE A 88 0.75 -3.98 -6.65
N MET A 89 1.38 -3.84 -7.81
CA MET A 89 0.77 -3.96 -9.13
C MET A 89 1.04 -5.33 -9.73
N ARG A 90 -0.03 -6.01 -10.17
CA ARG A 90 0.02 -7.20 -11.03
C ARG A 90 -0.73 -6.96 -12.32
N LEU A 91 -0.39 -7.69 -13.38
CA LEU A 91 -1.13 -7.63 -14.64
C LEU A 91 -2.63 -7.86 -14.40
N GLY A 92 -3.48 -6.99 -14.93
CA GLY A 92 -4.95 -7.08 -14.77
C GLY A 92 -5.51 -6.60 -13.42
N SER A 93 -4.70 -6.00 -12.54
CA SER A 93 -5.11 -5.47 -11.22
C SER A 93 -5.97 -4.20 -11.30
N ARG A 94 -7.18 -4.31 -11.87
CA ARG A 94 -8.12 -3.19 -12.06
C ARG A 94 -8.41 -2.42 -10.77
N GLY A 95 -8.57 -3.11 -9.65
CA GLY A 95 -8.82 -2.48 -8.35
C GLY A 95 -7.63 -1.66 -7.82
N THR A 96 -6.41 -2.17 -7.99
CA THR A 96 -5.18 -1.43 -7.63
C THR A 96 -5.00 -0.23 -8.54
N MET A 97 -5.21 -0.38 -9.85
CA MET A 97 -5.11 0.70 -10.82
C MET A 97 -6.10 1.83 -10.54
N ASP A 98 -7.38 1.50 -10.27
CA ASP A 98 -8.40 2.48 -9.89
C ASP A 98 -7.97 3.30 -8.66
N CYS A 99 -7.43 2.64 -7.64
CA CYS A 99 -6.99 3.30 -6.43
C CYS A 99 -5.72 4.16 -6.64
N LEU A 100 -4.78 3.67 -7.45
CA LEU A 100 -3.54 4.39 -7.79
C LEU A 100 -3.85 5.70 -8.53
N VAL A 101 -4.71 5.64 -9.54
CA VAL A 101 -5.15 6.82 -10.30
C VAL A 101 -5.81 7.84 -9.37
N LYS A 102 -6.62 7.40 -8.40
CA LYS A 102 -7.24 8.29 -7.42
C LYS A 102 -6.21 8.92 -6.47
N ALA A 103 -5.23 8.15 -6.00
CA ALA A 103 -4.16 8.64 -5.14
C ALA A 103 -3.31 9.71 -5.85
N ILE A 104 -2.91 9.46 -7.09
CA ILE A 104 -2.18 10.44 -7.94
C ILE A 104 -3.00 11.72 -8.09
N LYS A 105 -4.29 11.62 -8.40
CA LYS A 105 -5.18 12.78 -8.54
C LYS A 105 -5.35 13.57 -7.23
N ALA A 106 -5.21 12.91 -6.09
CA ALA A 106 -5.25 13.56 -4.77
C ALA A 106 -3.91 14.16 -4.34
N GLY A 107 -2.86 14.05 -5.16
CA GLY A 107 -1.53 14.58 -4.85
C GLY A 107 -0.74 13.75 -3.85
N ILE A 108 -1.12 12.48 -3.63
CA ILE A 108 -0.42 11.57 -2.72
C ILE A 108 0.82 11.02 -3.42
N ILE A 109 1.95 10.97 -2.71
CA ILE A 109 3.19 10.38 -3.23
C ILE A 109 2.95 8.90 -3.46
N THR A 110 3.22 8.41 -4.67
CA THR A 110 2.88 7.05 -5.07
C THR A 110 4.12 6.29 -5.53
N THR A 111 4.31 5.10 -4.95
CA THR A 111 5.34 4.14 -5.34
C THR A 111 4.64 2.92 -5.94
N VAL A 112 4.99 2.56 -7.17
CA VAL A 112 4.46 1.37 -7.84
C VAL A 112 5.48 0.24 -7.71
N LEU A 113 5.06 -0.86 -7.10
CA LEU A 113 5.86 -2.06 -6.94
C LEU A 113 5.30 -3.12 -7.89
N HIS A 114 6.05 -3.44 -8.93
CA HIS A 114 5.68 -4.51 -9.84
C HIS A 114 6.10 -5.85 -9.23
N GLU A 115 5.26 -6.88 -9.42
CA GLU A 115 5.71 -8.26 -9.23
C GLU A 115 6.92 -8.49 -10.15
N GLU A 116 8.04 -8.99 -9.61
CA GLU A 116 9.17 -9.37 -10.44
C GLU A 116 8.71 -10.46 -11.41
N ASP A 117 8.87 -10.21 -12.72
CA ASP A 117 8.71 -11.26 -13.70
C ASP A 117 9.77 -12.33 -13.41
N SER A 118 9.35 -13.49 -12.92
CA SER A 118 10.21 -14.66 -12.70
C SER A 118 10.78 -15.26 -14.01
N ASN A 119 10.81 -14.49 -15.11
CA ASN A 119 11.16 -14.89 -16.46
C ASN A 119 12.33 -14.10 -17.06
N ASN A 120 13.17 -13.43 -16.27
CA ASN A 120 14.34 -12.73 -16.80
C ASN A 120 15.63 -13.59 -16.83
N GLU A 121 15.52 -14.87 -17.18
CA GLU A 121 16.65 -15.70 -17.62
C GLU A 121 16.76 -15.73 -19.17
N THR A 122 16.79 -14.59 -19.88
CA THR A 122 17.26 -14.62 -21.28
C THR A 122 17.73 -13.25 -21.83
N TYR A 123 18.69 -12.57 -21.18
CA TYR A 123 19.50 -11.55 -21.88
C TYR A 123 20.95 -11.51 -21.36
N ALA A 124 21.54 -12.69 -21.13
CA ALA A 124 22.96 -12.85 -20.79
C ALA A 124 23.67 -13.82 -21.73
N THR A 125 23.44 -13.70 -23.03
CA THR A 125 24.31 -14.16 -24.14
C THR A 125 23.77 -13.41 -25.35
N GLU A 126 24.36 -12.30 -25.79
CA GLU A 126 25.34 -12.32 -26.87
C GLU A 126 26.18 -11.02 -26.78
N ALA A 127 27.30 -11.12 -26.09
CA ALA A 127 28.48 -10.35 -26.44
C ALA A 127 29.45 -11.35 -27.06
N ASN A 128 29.59 -11.31 -28.38
CA ASN A 128 30.79 -11.69 -29.14
C ASN A 128 30.71 -11.06 -30.52
#